data_AF-A0A836KML9-F1
#
_entry.id   AF-A0A836KML9-F1
#
_cell.length_a   1.000
_cell.length_b   1.000
_cell.length_c   1.000
_cell.angle_alpha   90.00
_cell.angle_beta   90.00
_cell.angle_gamma   90.00
#
_symmetry.space_group_name_H-M   'P 1'
#
loop_
_entity.id
_entity.type
_entity.pdbx_description
1 polymer ?
#
loop_
_entity_poly.entity_id
_entity_poly.type
_entity_poly.pdbx_seq_one_letter_code
_entity_poly.pdbx_strand_id
1 'polypeptide(L)'
;MTHSLVRFRTVVLLVALVELLGATAVRSYSVRYAGKVSPQGMMNFETLGYCAQDDTGHSMMPKLQSYQVSAAEVLSNSNFDTAPIGGESRQSACLDASCTWQFNHGLHYHNEITFFFGIVYKGNLLGGPADGVYNNFAPGQPLWWSNVSYWGSRQPYMMRGGQWANANVVTYYTQWVCEYYEYHQSDVAIFPTYPDGEFIVRRPSGEYYHCGRLAEVDQQGRWIYQRCKEPFPWWASLVIAIMSFIALITLIIVISCCRLYIRHAQIRKEQEAKLETLADNPAQVPTQTQMGLSRIPSCHGSNESSGEEGSSAEEP
;
A
#
# COMPACT_ATOMS: atom_id res chain seq x y z
N MET A 1 -41.68 5.50 -27.87
CA MET A 1 -41.45 4.50 -26.79
C MET A 1 -39.96 4.13 -26.59
N THR A 2 -39.00 4.92 -27.08
CA THR A 2 -37.55 4.60 -27.00
C THR A 2 -36.77 5.37 -25.94
N HIS A 3 -37.32 6.48 -25.42
CA HIS A 3 -36.66 7.29 -24.37
C HIS A 3 -36.72 6.70 -22.95
N SER A 4 -37.65 5.77 -22.68
CA SER A 4 -37.82 5.16 -21.35
C SER A 4 -36.73 4.13 -21.04
N LEU A 5 -36.30 3.35 -22.04
CA LEU A 5 -35.30 2.29 -21.86
C LEU A 5 -33.88 2.84 -21.59
N VAL A 6 -33.56 4.00 -22.18
CA VAL A 6 -32.24 4.65 -22.00
C VAL A 6 -32.10 5.21 -20.58
N ARG A 7 -33.17 5.81 -20.03
CA ARG A 7 -33.19 6.34 -18.65
C ARG A 7 -33.10 5.22 -17.61
N PHE A 8 -33.73 4.09 -17.84
CA PHE A 8 -33.65 2.94 -16.94
C PHE A 8 -32.23 2.35 -16.87
N ARG A 9 -31.55 2.25 -18.02
CA ARG A 9 -30.15 1.78 -18.08
C ARG A 9 -29.17 2.74 -17.40
N THR A 10 -29.37 4.05 -17.51
CA THR A 10 -28.51 5.05 -16.85
C THR A 10 -28.69 5.06 -15.34
N VAL A 11 -29.92 4.89 -14.84
CA VAL A 11 -30.19 4.81 -13.40
C VAL A 11 -29.60 3.53 -12.80
N VAL A 12 -29.73 2.38 -13.46
CA VAL A 12 -29.14 1.12 -12.99
C VAL A 12 -27.61 1.20 -12.99
N LEU A 13 -26.99 1.84 -13.99
CA LEU A 13 -25.54 2.04 -14.02
C LEU A 13 -25.07 3.00 -12.92
N LEU A 14 -25.84 4.04 -12.61
CA LEU A 14 -25.56 4.97 -11.51
C LEU A 14 -25.70 4.30 -10.15
N VAL A 15 -26.71 3.46 -9.93
CA VAL A 15 -26.86 2.70 -8.67
C VAL A 15 -25.73 1.67 -8.53
N ALA A 16 -25.37 0.97 -9.61
CA ALA A 16 -24.21 0.07 -9.60
C ALA A 16 -22.89 0.82 -9.39
N LEU A 17 -22.72 2.02 -9.96
CA LEU A 17 -21.55 2.86 -9.69
C LEU A 17 -21.56 3.39 -8.26
N VAL A 18 -22.71 3.72 -7.68
CA VAL A 18 -22.84 4.19 -6.29
C VAL A 18 -22.70 3.05 -5.27
N GLU A 19 -22.99 1.80 -5.66
CA GLU A 19 -22.64 0.60 -4.87
C GLU A 19 -21.16 0.23 -5.02
N LEU A 20 -20.55 0.39 -6.21
CA LEU A 20 -19.10 0.22 -6.40
C LEU A 20 -18.27 1.35 -5.79
N LEU A 21 -18.80 2.58 -5.76
CA LEU A 21 -18.27 3.75 -5.06
C LEU A 21 -18.83 3.85 -3.63
N GLY A 22 -19.67 2.89 -3.23
CA GLY A 22 -20.25 2.79 -1.91
C GLY A 22 -19.12 2.52 -0.96
N ALA A 23 -18.59 3.62 -0.42
CA ALA A 23 -17.46 3.73 0.49
C ALA A 23 -17.12 2.37 1.12
N THR A 24 -16.20 1.63 0.50
CA THR A 24 -15.45 0.64 1.24
C THR A 24 -14.83 1.46 2.36
N ALA A 25 -15.36 1.32 3.58
CA ALA A 25 -14.79 1.98 4.73
C ALA A 25 -13.31 1.59 4.73
N VAL A 26 -12.46 2.53 4.32
CA VAL A 26 -11.01 2.32 4.27
C VAL A 26 -10.64 2.15 5.73
N ARG A 27 -10.46 0.90 6.14
CA ARG A 27 -10.01 0.60 7.50
C ARG A 27 -8.56 1.06 7.54
N SER A 28 -8.31 2.12 8.31
CA SER A 28 -6.98 2.74 8.35
C SER A 28 -5.89 1.81 8.88
N TYR A 29 -6.31 0.76 9.58
CA TYR A 29 -5.47 -0.33 10.04
C TYR A 29 -6.27 -1.62 10.18
N SER A 30 -5.56 -2.73 10.11
CA SER A 30 -5.99 -4.03 10.60
C SER A 30 -5.29 -4.32 11.93
N VAL A 31 -5.71 -5.37 12.63
CA VAL A 31 -5.06 -5.80 13.87
C VAL A 31 -4.74 -7.27 13.82
N ARG A 32 -3.61 -7.63 14.42
CA ARG A 32 -3.21 -9.01 14.67
C ARG A 32 -3.16 -9.26 16.18
N TYR A 33 -3.48 -10.48 16.58
CA TYR A 33 -3.42 -10.91 17.97
C TYR A 33 -2.32 -11.94 18.21
N ALA A 34 -1.73 -11.93 19.41
CA ALA A 34 -0.81 -12.98 19.87
C ALA A 34 -0.93 -13.22 21.37
N GLY A 35 -0.70 -14.44 21.82
CA GLY A 35 -0.68 -14.80 23.24
C GLY A 35 0.69 -14.52 23.86
N LYS A 36 0.71 -13.97 25.08
CA LYS A 36 1.92 -13.83 25.91
C LYS A 36 1.64 -14.30 27.34
N VAL A 37 2.69 -14.76 28.00
CA VAL A 37 2.66 -15.13 29.42
C VAL A 37 3.64 -14.23 30.18
N SER A 38 3.20 -13.66 31.29
CA SER A 38 4.01 -12.80 32.15
C SER A 38 4.35 -13.47 33.48
N PRO A 39 5.38 -12.97 34.19
CA PRO A 39 5.53 -13.22 35.62
C PRO A 39 4.29 -12.79 36.41
N GLN A 40 4.13 -13.32 37.63
CA GLN A 40 3.07 -12.89 38.54
C GLN A 40 3.23 -11.41 38.92
N GLY A 41 2.11 -10.72 39.17
CA GLY A 41 2.11 -9.34 39.65
C GLY A 41 1.93 -8.27 38.56
N MET A 42 1.68 -8.65 37.31
CA MET A 42 1.41 -7.69 36.23
C MET A 42 -0.06 -7.24 36.23
N MET A 43 -0.29 -5.93 36.28
CA MET A 43 -1.61 -5.30 36.16
C MET A 43 -1.80 -4.74 34.75
N ASN A 44 -3.06 -4.67 34.31
CA ASN A 44 -3.40 -4.04 33.04
C ASN A 44 -3.76 -2.56 33.18
N PHE A 45 -4.18 -2.13 34.37
CA PHE A 45 -4.65 -0.77 34.64
C PHE A 45 -3.58 0.31 34.44
N GLU A 46 -3.99 1.46 33.88
CA GLU A 46 -3.22 2.72 33.71
C GLU A 46 -1.82 2.57 33.08
N THR A 47 -1.52 1.41 32.52
CA THR A 47 -0.24 1.07 31.90
C THR A 47 -0.50 0.50 30.52
N LEU A 48 0.51 0.43 29.66
CA LEU A 48 0.38 -0.25 28.37
C LEU A 48 0.17 -1.79 28.50
N GLY A 49 0.07 -2.30 29.75
CA GLY A 49 0.00 -3.72 30.08
C GLY A 49 1.33 -4.44 29.85
N TYR A 50 1.36 -5.76 30.07
CA TYR A 50 2.55 -6.57 29.78
C TYR A 50 2.84 -6.68 28.27
N CYS A 51 1.82 -6.50 27.43
CA CYS A 51 1.94 -6.63 25.98
C CYS A 51 2.96 -5.67 25.35
N ALA A 52 3.18 -4.51 25.97
CA ALA A 52 4.13 -3.49 25.53
C ALA A 52 5.55 -3.66 26.10
N GLN A 53 5.77 -4.61 27.02
CA GLN A 53 7.02 -4.65 27.81
C GLN A 53 8.28 -4.96 26.99
N ASP A 54 8.15 -5.49 25.77
CA ASP A 54 9.27 -5.79 24.87
C ASP A 54 8.89 -5.61 23.39
N ASP A 55 7.79 -4.91 23.12
CA ASP A 55 7.11 -4.95 21.83
C ASP A 55 6.21 -3.72 21.62
N THR A 56 5.71 -3.52 20.42
CA THR A 56 4.79 -2.41 20.10
C THR A 56 3.32 -2.75 20.34
N GLY A 57 3.05 -3.91 20.95
CA GLY A 57 1.70 -4.40 21.24
C GLY A 57 1.08 -3.75 22.47
N HIS A 58 -0.22 -3.91 22.61
CA HIS A 58 -0.97 -3.52 23.82
C HIS A 58 -2.01 -4.59 24.15
N SER A 59 -2.62 -4.52 25.33
CA SER A 59 -3.70 -5.43 25.70
C SER A 59 -4.86 -5.35 24.70
N MET A 60 -5.45 -6.49 24.36
CA MET A 60 -6.49 -6.57 23.33
C MET A 60 -7.65 -5.59 23.53
N MET A 61 -8.14 -5.02 22.42
CA MET A 61 -9.30 -4.14 22.41
C MET A 61 -10.23 -4.56 21.26
N PRO A 62 -10.96 -5.69 21.42
CA PRO A 62 -11.82 -6.27 20.40
C PRO A 62 -13.08 -5.42 20.12
N LYS A 63 -12.88 -4.24 19.53
CA LYS A 63 -13.90 -3.23 19.21
C LYS A 63 -14.77 -3.55 17.99
N LEU A 64 -14.43 -4.61 17.25
CA LEU A 64 -15.20 -5.16 16.15
C LEU A 64 -15.46 -6.66 16.39
N GLN A 65 -16.55 -7.19 15.85
CA GLN A 65 -16.85 -8.63 15.94
C GLN A 65 -15.72 -9.49 15.35
N SER A 66 -15.13 -9.07 14.22
CA SER A 66 -13.99 -9.77 13.62
C SER A 66 -12.79 -9.83 14.57
N TYR A 67 -12.55 -8.75 15.31
CA TYR A 67 -11.44 -8.64 16.25
C TYR A 67 -11.67 -9.50 17.49
N GLN A 68 -12.92 -9.56 17.98
CA GLN A 68 -13.32 -10.48 19.02
C GLN A 68 -13.06 -11.94 18.65
N VAL A 69 -13.42 -12.36 17.43
CA VAL A 69 -13.21 -13.73 16.97
C VAL A 69 -11.73 -14.08 16.98
N SER A 70 -10.88 -13.22 16.41
CA SER A 70 -9.42 -13.44 16.38
C SER A 70 -8.80 -13.44 17.77
N ALA A 71 -9.23 -12.55 18.68
CA ALA A 71 -8.74 -12.52 20.05
C ALA A 71 -9.14 -13.78 20.84
N ALA A 72 -10.40 -14.24 20.69
CA ALA A 72 -10.88 -15.45 21.34
C ALA A 72 -10.18 -16.72 20.80
N GLU A 73 -9.87 -16.75 19.52
CA GLU A 73 -9.07 -17.82 18.92
C GLU A 73 -7.66 -17.88 19.52
N VAL A 74 -6.99 -16.74 19.68
CA VAL A 74 -5.67 -16.68 20.32
C VAL A 74 -5.73 -17.12 21.78
N LEU A 75 -6.75 -16.70 22.53
CA LEU A 75 -6.99 -17.13 23.91
C LEU A 75 -7.10 -18.66 23.99
N SER A 76 -7.94 -19.25 23.12
CA SER A 76 -8.16 -20.69 23.04
C SER A 76 -6.90 -21.45 22.62
N ASN A 77 -6.24 -21.03 21.54
CA ASN A 77 -5.04 -21.68 21.00
C ASN A 77 -3.85 -21.60 21.97
N SER A 78 -3.81 -20.57 22.82
CA SER A 78 -2.80 -20.43 23.87
C SER A 78 -3.15 -21.17 25.16
N ASN A 79 -4.31 -21.84 25.22
CA ASN A 79 -4.87 -22.49 26.42
C ASN A 79 -4.97 -21.55 27.64
N PHE A 80 -5.34 -20.30 27.39
CA PHE A 80 -5.55 -19.33 28.46
C PHE A 80 -6.96 -19.44 29.05
N ASP A 81 -7.07 -19.30 30.36
CA ASP A 81 -8.33 -19.28 31.08
C ASP A 81 -8.96 -17.89 31.05
N THR A 82 -8.12 -16.85 31.17
CA THR A 82 -8.55 -15.44 31.12
C THR A 82 -7.44 -14.56 30.59
N ALA A 83 -7.79 -13.47 29.92
CA ALA A 83 -6.83 -12.41 29.60
C ALA A 83 -7.47 -11.02 29.72
N PRO A 84 -6.73 -10.00 30.18
CA PRO A 84 -7.26 -8.65 30.34
C PRO A 84 -7.59 -8.02 28.99
N ILE A 85 -8.62 -7.19 28.98
CA ILE A 85 -8.96 -6.33 27.85
C ILE A 85 -8.50 -4.92 28.18
N GLY A 86 -7.89 -4.24 27.21
CA GLY A 86 -7.34 -2.87 27.32
C GLY A 86 -8.42 -1.79 27.45
N GLY A 87 -9.20 -1.86 28.52
CA GLY A 87 -10.28 -0.94 28.83
C GLY A 87 -10.55 -0.87 30.34
N GLU A 88 -11.45 0.03 30.72
CA GLU A 88 -11.89 0.18 32.11
C GLU A 88 -13.25 0.88 32.22
N SER A 89 -13.88 0.73 33.38
CA SER A 89 -14.90 1.65 33.88
C SER A 89 -14.23 2.72 34.73
N ARG A 90 -14.31 3.99 34.31
CA ARG A 90 -13.67 5.11 35.01
C ARG A 90 -14.36 5.55 36.29
N GLN A 91 -15.63 5.18 36.43
CA GLN A 91 -16.39 5.51 37.63
C GLN A 91 -15.96 4.60 38.78
N SER A 92 -15.58 5.22 39.90
CA SER A 92 -15.28 4.54 41.16
C SER A 92 -16.51 3.88 41.78
N ALA A 93 -17.70 4.43 41.50
CA ALA A 93 -18.98 3.84 41.83
C ALA A 93 -20.02 4.15 40.77
N CYS A 94 -20.85 3.16 40.48
CA CYS A 94 -22.02 3.32 39.64
C CYS A 94 -23.25 3.11 40.50
N LEU A 95 -23.78 4.22 40.98
CA LEU A 95 -24.91 4.18 41.88
C LEU A 95 -26.21 3.98 41.09
N ASP A 96 -26.40 4.65 39.94
CA ASP A 96 -27.79 4.83 39.46
C ASP A 96 -28.12 4.64 37.96
N ALA A 97 -27.18 4.49 37.00
CA ALA A 97 -27.51 3.97 35.62
C ALA A 97 -26.35 3.95 34.59
N SER A 98 -25.23 4.65 34.80
CA SER A 98 -24.37 4.98 33.66
C SER A 98 -22.88 4.84 33.96
N CYS A 99 -22.41 3.63 34.32
CA CYS A 99 -20.97 3.36 34.20
C CYS A 99 -20.58 3.48 32.74
N THR A 100 -19.42 4.04 32.46
CA THR A 100 -18.92 4.12 31.10
C THR A 100 -17.74 3.18 30.99
N TRP A 101 -17.87 2.16 30.15
CA TRP A 101 -16.78 1.24 29.86
C TRP A 101 -16.09 1.67 28.59
N GLN A 102 -14.79 1.92 28.69
CA GLN A 102 -14.01 2.56 27.65
C GLN A 102 -12.76 1.76 27.34
N PHE A 103 -12.41 1.66 26.07
CA PHE A 103 -11.09 1.25 25.63
C PHE A 103 -10.11 2.41 25.84
N ASN A 104 -9.02 2.14 26.54
CA ASN A 104 -8.03 3.15 26.94
C ASN A 104 -6.58 2.69 26.71
N HIS A 105 -6.35 1.69 25.84
CA HIS A 105 -5.01 1.27 25.41
C HIS A 105 -4.77 1.65 23.94
N GLY A 106 -3.55 1.40 23.45
CA GLY A 106 -3.20 1.57 22.03
C GLY A 106 -3.54 2.97 21.50
N LEU A 107 -4.17 3.04 20.33
CA LEU A 107 -4.59 4.30 19.70
C LEU A 107 -5.66 5.08 20.50
N HIS A 108 -6.25 4.47 21.53
CA HIS A 108 -7.32 5.06 22.35
C HIS A 108 -6.86 5.47 23.76
N TYR A 109 -5.55 5.44 24.04
CA TYR A 109 -5.00 5.86 25.34
C TYR A 109 -5.35 7.33 25.70
N HIS A 110 -5.57 8.19 24.71
CA HIS A 110 -5.99 9.59 24.90
C HIS A 110 -7.35 9.95 24.28
N ASN A 111 -7.89 9.11 23.39
CA ASN A 111 -9.11 9.36 22.61
C ASN A 111 -10.18 8.30 22.88
N GLU A 112 -10.23 7.82 24.13
CA GLU A 112 -11.06 6.74 24.66
C GLU A 112 -12.34 6.44 23.87
N ILE A 113 -12.55 5.16 23.56
CA ILE A 113 -13.77 4.70 22.89
C ILE A 113 -14.67 4.00 23.89
N THR A 114 -15.88 4.52 24.05
CA THR A 114 -16.91 3.88 24.88
C THR A 114 -17.51 2.69 24.14
N PHE A 115 -17.56 1.53 24.79
CA PHE A 115 -18.14 0.30 24.21
C PHE A 115 -19.37 -0.21 24.98
N PHE A 116 -19.58 0.23 26.22
CA PHE A 116 -20.74 -0.18 27.01
C PHE A 116 -21.12 0.88 28.05
N PHE A 117 -22.41 1.01 28.31
CA PHE A 117 -22.98 1.82 29.37
C PHE A 117 -23.62 0.93 30.41
N GLY A 118 -23.29 1.11 31.68
CA GLY A 118 -24.03 0.55 32.80
C GLY A 118 -23.48 -0.75 33.39
N ILE A 119 -24.34 -1.45 34.11
CA ILE A 119 -24.03 -2.64 34.93
C ILE A 119 -25.27 -3.47 35.20
N VAL A 120 -25.05 -4.71 35.62
CA VAL A 120 -26.07 -5.57 36.24
C VAL A 120 -26.09 -5.33 37.75
N TYR A 121 -27.19 -4.77 38.24
CA TYR A 121 -27.45 -4.54 39.66
C TYR A 121 -28.70 -5.29 40.11
N LYS A 122 -28.58 -6.11 41.15
CA LYS A 122 -29.67 -6.95 41.69
C LYS A 122 -30.40 -7.76 40.60
N GLY A 123 -29.64 -8.29 39.63
CA GLY A 123 -30.15 -9.09 38.52
C GLY A 123 -30.75 -8.29 37.36
N ASN A 124 -30.86 -6.95 37.48
CA ASN A 124 -31.37 -6.09 36.42
C ASN A 124 -30.20 -5.40 35.71
N LEU A 125 -30.18 -5.47 34.38
CA LEU A 125 -29.27 -4.66 33.57
C LEU A 125 -29.75 -3.21 33.58
N LEU A 126 -28.91 -2.31 34.07
CA LEU A 126 -29.09 -0.87 34.05
C LEU A 126 -28.10 -0.31 33.03
N GLY A 127 -28.55 -0.07 31.80
CA GLY A 127 -27.72 0.40 30.69
C GLY A 127 -27.76 -0.54 29.48
N GLY A 128 -26.73 -0.48 28.63
CA GLY A 128 -26.64 -1.25 27.40
C GLY A 128 -25.38 -0.98 26.58
N PRO A 129 -25.23 -1.67 25.44
CA PRO A 129 -24.09 -1.50 24.55
C PRO A 129 -24.02 -0.08 23.96
N ALA A 130 -22.81 0.41 23.71
CA ALA A 130 -22.63 1.67 22.99
C ALA A 130 -22.84 1.46 21.47
N ASP A 131 -23.41 2.45 20.79
CA ASP A 131 -23.67 2.38 19.37
C ASP A 131 -22.37 2.28 18.55
N GLY A 132 -22.33 1.35 17.60
CA GLY A 132 -21.24 1.22 16.65
C GLY A 132 -19.94 0.61 17.19
N VAL A 133 -19.88 0.22 18.47
CA VAL A 133 -18.72 -0.41 19.08
C VAL A 133 -19.09 -1.80 19.59
N TYR A 134 -18.30 -2.79 19.18
CA TYR A 134 -18.55 -4.17 19.58
C TYR A 134 -18.33 -4.37 21.09
N ASN A 135 -19.21 -5.16 21.69
CA ASN A 135 -19.12 -5.60 23.07
C ASN A 135 -19.56 -7.06 23.16
N ASN A 136 -19.00 -7.82 24.10
CA ASN A 136 -19.32 -9.23 24.29
C ASN A 136 -19.36 -9.62 25.77
N PHE A 137 -19.90 -8.75 26.62
CA PHE A 137 -20.16 -9.11 28.02
C PHE A 137 -21.07 -10.33 28.10
N ALA A 138 -20.72 -11.26 28.98
CA ALA A 138 -21.52 -12.45 29.22
C ALA A 138 -22.91 -12.07 29.78
N PRO A 139 -23.92 -12.95 29.66
CA PRO A 139 -25.19 -12.76 30.35
C PRO A 139 -24.98 -12.51 31.85
N GLY A 140 -25.57 -11.44 32.38
CA GLY A 140 -25.37 -11.02 33.77
C GLY A 140 -24.11 -10.18 34.03
N GLN A 141 -23.39 -9.77 32.99
CA GLN A 141 -22.22 -8.88 33.08
C GLN A 141 -22.48 -7.52 32.40
N PRO A 142 -21.72 -6.47 32.73
CA PRO A 142 -20.75 -6.40 33.83
C PRO A 142 -21.45 -6.28 35.19
N LEU A 143 -20.93 -6.93 36.23
CA LEU A 143 -21.52 -6.94 37.56
C LEU A 143 -21.25 -5.63 38.33
N TRP A 144 -22.25 -5.17 39.08
CA TRP A 144 -22.11 -4.09 40.07
C TRP A 144 -21.06 -4.40 41.15
N TRP A 145 -20.46 -3.34 41.72
CA TRP A 145 -19.53 -3.43 42.84
C TRP A 145 -19.90 -2.49 43.98
N SER A 146 -19.78 -3.00 45.21
CA SER A 146 -20.10 -2.28 46.45
C SER A 146 -18.96 -1.43 46.99
N ASN A 147 -17.71 -1.74 46.63
CA ASN A 147 -16.55 -1.06 47.17
C ASN A 147 -16.29 0.25 46.39
N VAL A 148 -16.93 1.32 46.86
CA VAL A 148 -16.74 2.71 46.42
C VAL A 148 -15.42 3.25 46.98
N SER A 149 -14.30 2.67 46.59
CA SER A 149 -12.99 3.23 46.94
C SER A 149 -12.58 4.28 45.90
N TYR A 150 -11.67 5.20 46.28
CA TYR A 150 -11.09 6.21 45.38
C TYR A 150 -10.48 5.60 44.09
N TRP A 151 -10.18 4.29 44.11
CA TRP A 151 -9.64 3.49 43.00
C TRP A 151 -10.69 2.56 42.35
N GLY A 152 -11.98 2.76 42.63
CA GLY A 152 -13.10 1.83 42.35
C GLY A 152 -13.40 1.50 40.88
N SER A 153 -12.45 1.74 39.98
CA SER A 153 -12.49 1.31 38.59
C SER A 153 -12.59 -0.21 38.48
N ARG A 154 -13.10 -0.66 37.34
CA ARG A 154 -13.17 -2.08 36.98
C ARG A 154 -12.58 -2.27 35.62
N GLN A 155 -11.90 -3.39 35.43
CA GLN A 155 -11.35 -3.76 34.14
C GLN A 155 -12.15 -4.91 33.54
N PRO A 156 -12.46 -4.86 32.24
CA PRO A 156 -12.96 -6.00 31.50
C PRO A 156 -11.85 -7.02 31.28
N TYR A 157 -12.22 -8.29 31.25
CA TYR A 157 -11.34 -9.38 30.82
C TYR A 157 -12.15 -10.37 29.99
N MET A 158 -11.46 -11.07 29.10
CA MET A 158 -12.03 -12.16 28.31
C MET A 158 -11.88 -13.46 29.09
N MET A 159 -12.97 -14.21 29.23
CA MET A 159 -12.99 -15.58 29.78
C MET A 159 -12.67 -16.59 28.68
N ARG A 160 -12.30 -17.81 29.07
CA ARG A 160 -12.01 -18.95 28.17
C ARG A 160 -13.04 -19.18 27.05
N GLY A 161 -14.32 -18.90 27.31
CA GLY A 161 -15.40 -19.00 26.32
C GLY A 161 -15.50 -17.81 25.35
N GLY A 162 -14.56 -16.87 25.38
CA GLY A 162 -14.54 -15.64 24.58
C GLY A 162 -15.44 -14.52 25.10
N GLN A 163 -16.42 -14.81 25.96
CA GLN A 163 -17.26 -13.79 26.59
C GLN A 163 -16.49 -12.96 27.62
N TRP A 164 -16.96 -11.74 27.88
CA TRP A 164 -16.30 -10.80 28.77
C TRP A 164 -16.98 -10.76 30.13
N ALA A 165 -16.20 -10.48 31.15
CA ALA A 165 -16.66 -10.17 32.49
C ALA A 165 -15.82 -9.02 33.05
N ASN A 166 -16.20 -8.47 34.21
CA ASN A 166 -15.40 -7.45 34.89
C ASN A 166 -14.73 -7.98 36.16
N ALA A 167 -13.53 -7.50 36.42
CA ALA A 167 -12.76 -7.78 37.61
C ALA A 167 -12.34 -6.49 38.31
N ASN A 168 -11.79 -6.62 39.52
CA ASN A 168 -11.14 -5.52 40.19
C ASN A 168 -9.97 -5.02 39.34
N VAL A 169 -9.76 -3.71 39.33
CA VAL A 169 -8.68 -3.07 38.57
C VAL A 169 -7.28 -3.53 39.02
N VAL A 170 -7.14 -3.91 40.29
CA VAL A 170 -5.90 -4.49 40.86
C VAL A 170 -5.75 -6.00 40.63
N THR A 171 -6.59 -6.61 39.79
CA THR A 171 -6.41 -8.02 39.42
C THR A 171 -5.12 -8.18 38.61
N TYR A 172 -4.26 -9.07 39.09
CA TYR A 172 -3.03 -9.46 38.42
C TYR A 172 -3.30 -10.55 37.39
N TYR A 173 -2.70 -10.40 36.21
CA TYR A 173 -2.78 -11.40 35.14
C TYR A 173 -1.40 -11.95 34.84
N THR A 174 -1.38 -13.23 34.47
CA THR A 174 -0.21 -13.90 33.89
C THR A 174 -0.42 -14.25 32.42
N GLN A 175 -1.66 -14.19 31.93
CA GLN A 175 -2.05 -14.59 30.58
C GLN A 175 -2.56 -13.34 29.84
N TRP A 176 -2.01 -13.12 28.65
CA TRP A 176 -2.21 -11.88 27.91
C TRP A 176 -2.52 -12.17 26.46
N VAL A 177 -3.56 -11.56 25.93
CA VAL A 177 -3.81 -11.50 24.48
C VAL A 177 -3.45 -10.08 24.04
N CYS A 178 -2.39 -10.00 23.25
CA CYS A 178 -1.81 -8.75 22.79
C CYS A 178 -2.30 -8.43 21.39
N GLU A 179 -2.72 -7.18 21.19
CA GLU A 179 -3.14 -6.60 19.92
C GLU A 179 -2.01 -5.76 19.34
N TYR A 180 -1.83 -5.91 18.02
CA TYR A 180 -0.83 -5.21 17.23
C TYR A 180 -1.52 -4.54 16.06
N TYR A 181 -1.24 -3.26 15.85
CA TYR A 181 -1.74 -2.55 14.67
C TYR A 181 -0.92 -2.92 13.44
N GLU A 182 -1.63 -3.32 12.38
CA GLU A 182 -1.09 -3.55 11.05
C GLU A 182 -1.69 -2.49 10.12
N TYR A 183 -0.98 -1.37 10.00
CA TYR A 183 -1.42 -0.23 9.20
C TYR A 183 -1.38 -0.56 7.70
N HIS A 184 -2.43 -0.16 6.99
CA HIS A 184 -2.41 -0.17 5.53
C HIS A 184 -1.57 1.01 5.03
N GLN A 185 -0.90 0.84 3.89
CA GLN A 185 0.01 1.85 3.31
C GLN A 185 -0.65 3.22 3.03
N SER A 186 -1.98 3.32 3.08
CA SER A 186 -2.78 4.51 2.81
C SER A 186 -2.91 5.52 3.96
N ASP A 187 -2.58 5.16 5.22
CA ASP A 187 -2.97 5.95 6.42
C ASP A 187 -1.80 6.67 7.11
N VAL A 188 -0.98 7.27 6.24
CA VAL A 188 0.31 7.98 6.37
C VAL A 188 0.41 9.07 7.46
N ALA A 189 -0.67 9.42 8.17
CA ALA A 189 -0.74 10.67 8.95
C ALA A 189 -0.23 10.60 10.41
N ILE A 190 0.02 9.41 10.99
CA ILE A 190 0.31 9.25 12.44
C ILE A 190 1.77 8.87 12.73
N PHE A 191 2.55 8.54 11.70
CA PHE A 191 3.97 8.17 11.84
C PHE A 191 4.84 9.07 10.95
N PRO A 192 6.14 9.23 11.26
CA PRO A 192 7.06 9.81 10.30
C PRO A 192 7.04 8.94 9.05
N THR A 193 6.65 9.55 7.94
CA THR A 193 6.53 8.89 6.65
C THR A 193 7.28 9.68 5.61
N TYR A 194 7.70 8.98 4.57
CA TYR A 194 8.22 9.63 3.38
C TYR A 194 7.08 10.21 2.53
N PRO A 195 7.36 11.14 1.59
CA PRO A 195 6.32 11.81 0.79
C PRO A 195 5.42 10.88 -0.03
N ASP A 196 5.85 9.63 -0.25
CA ASP A 196 5.13 8.57 -0.95
C ASP A 196 4.27 7.70 -0.03
N GLY A 197 4.27 7.96 1.28
CA GLY A 197 3.52 7.21 2.28
C GLY A 197 4.26 6.04 2.91
N GLU A 198 5.52 5.82 2.55
CA GLU A 198 6.33 4.75 3.14
C GLU A 198 6.65 5.04 4.61
N PHE A 199 6.44 4.04 5.48
CA PHE A 199 6.53 4.20 6.93
C PHE A 199 7.97 4.16 7.46
N ILE A 200 8.27 5.02 8.42
CA ILE A 200 9.53 5.01 9.17
C ILE A 200 9.23 4.49 10.59
N VAL A 201 9.74 3.31 10.93
CA VAL A 201 9.47 2.64 12.22
C VAL A 201 10.50 3.06 13.24
N ARG A 202 10.07 3.54 14.40
CA ARG A 202 10.96 3.69 15.55
C ARG A 202 11.15 2.35 16.26
N ARG A 203 12.39 1.90 16.41
CA ARG A 203 12.73 0.69 17.18
C ARG A 203 12.91 1.01 18.68
N PRO A 204 12.88 0.01 19.57
CA PRO A 204 13.14 0.19 20.99
C PRO A 204 14.50 0.85 21.31
N SER A 205 15.49 0.72 20.41
CA SER A 205 16.78 1.42 20.50
C SER A 205 16.68 2.95 20.38
N GLY A 206 15.49 3.49 20.05
CA GLY A 206 15.23 4.91 19.84
C GLY A 206 15.49 5.38 18.41
N GLU A 207 16.15 4.55 17.61
CA GLU A 207 16.48 4.79 16.20
C GLU A 207 15.30 4.51 15.27
N TYR A 208 15.29 5.19 14.14
CA TYR A 208 14.27 5.06 13.10
C TYR A 208 14.79 4.19 11.96
N TYR A 209 13.94 3.29 11.44
CA TYR A 209 14.28 2.33 10.41
C TYR A 209 13.26 2.37 9.28
N HIS A 210 13.74 2.12 8.07
CA HIS A 210 12.94 1.98 6.87
C HIS A 210 13.48 0.84 6.00
N CYS A 211 12.63 -0.06 5.52
CA CYS A 211 13.02 -1.28 4.76
C CYS A 211 14.08 -2.17 5.44
N GLY A 212 14.14 -2.17 6.77
CA GLY A 212 15.18 -2.89 7.52
C GLY A 212 16.55 -2.20 7.58
N ARG A 213 16.68 -1.00 7.02
CA ARG A 213 17.87 -0.14 7.10
C ARG A 213 17.60 1.03 8.05
N LEU A 214 18.66 1.60 8.60
CA LEU A 214 18.57 2.81 9.44
C LEU A 214 18.10 3.98 8.56
N ALA A 215 17.05 4.67 8.99
CA ALA A 215 16.54 5.85 8.30
C ALA A 215 17.53 7.00 8.47
N GLU A 216 18.03 7.52 7.36
CA GLU A 216 18.99 8.62 7.36
C GLU A 216 18.29 9.97 7.39
N VAL A 217 18.97 10.95 8.00
CA VAL A 217 18.50 12.31 8.17
C VAL A 217 19.56 13.25 7.60
N ASP A 218 19.16 14.26 6.83
CA ASP A 218 20.08 15.28 6.32
C ASP A 218 20.54 16.26 7.41
N GLN A 219 21.45 17.17 7.06
CA GLN A 219 21.99 18.17 7.98
C GLN A 219 20.93 19.15 8.52
N GLN A 220 19.73 19.17 7.92
CA GLN A 220 18.60 20.01 8.30
C GLN A 220 17.55 19.23 9.12
N GLY A 221 17.79 17.96 9.45
CA GLY A 221 16.84 17.16 10.23
C GLY A 221 15.73 16.52 9.40
N ARG A 222 15.83 16.51 8.06
CA ARG A 222 14.82 15.92 7.17
C ARG A 222 15.18 14.48 6.81
N TRP A 223 14.18 13.61 6.79
CA TRP A 223 14.34 12.22 6.39
C TRP A 223 14.78 12.11 4.92
N ILE A 224 15.87 11.37 4.68
CA ILE A 224 16.35 11.07 3.33
C ILE A 224 15.57 9.87 2.83
N TYR A 225 14.80 10.05 1.75
CA TYR A 225 13.98 8.99 1.15
C TYR A 225 14.84 7.81 0.68
N GLN A 226 14.63 6.66 1.32
CA GLN A 226 15.28 5.40 0.97
C GLN A 226 14.23 4.49 0.35
N ARG A 227 14.41 4.05 -0.90
CA ARG A 227 13.43 3.19 -1.57
C ARG A 227 13.57 1.74 -1.13
N CYS A 228 12.48 1.09 -0.70
CA CYS A 228 12.48 -0.33 -0.33
C CYS A 228 12.71 -1.30 -1.49
N LYS A 229 12.24 -0.93 -2.68
CA LYS A 229 12.47 -1.66 -3.92
C LYS A 229 13.10 -0.69 -4.90
N GLU A 230 14.31 -1.00 -5.35
CA GLU A 230 14.88 -0.28 -6.48
C GLU A 230 13.99 -0.54 -7.70
N PRO A 231 13.29 0.49 -8.23
CA PRO A 231 12.58 0.31 -9.48
C PRO A 231 13.59 -0.08 -10.56
N PHE A 232 13.13 -0.86 -11.53
CA PHE A 232 13.97 -1.23 -12.67
C PHE A 232 14.64 0.04 -13.22
N PRO A 233 15.99 0.07 -13.33
CA PRO A 233 16.69 1.31 -13.62
C PRO A 233 16.16 1.90 -14.92
N TRP A 234 15.80 3.18 -14.90
CA TRP A 234 15.24 3.87 -16.08
C TRP A 234 16.21 3.77 -17.28
N TRP A 235 17.52 3.77 -17.00
CA TRP A 235 18.56 3.58 -18.01
C TRP A 235 18.60 2.15 -18.57
N ALA A 236 18.20 1.13 -17.80
CA ALA A 236 18.18 -0.25 -18.27
C ALA A 236 17.08 -0.44 -19.34
N SER A 237 15.92 0.19 -19.18
CA SER A 237 14.89 0.21 -20.23
C SER A 237 15.36 0.95 -21.50
N LEU A 238 16.09 2.06 -21.34
CA LEU A 238 16.69 2.80 -22.45
C LEU A 238 17.73 1.93 -23.21
N VAL A 239 18.61 1.23 -22.48
CA VAL A 239 19.63 0.35 -23.08
C VAL A 239 18.99 -0.80 -23.84
N ILE A 240 17.95 -1.43 -23.30
CA ILE A 240 17.20 -2.50 -23.98
C ILE A 240 16.58 -1.96 -25.29
N ALA A 241 15.98 -0.77 -25.26
CA ALA A 241 15.40 -0.16 -26.45
C ALA A 241 16.45 0.13 -27.53
N ILE A 242 17.60 0.72 -27.16
CA ILE A 242 18.70 1.01 -28.10
C ILE A 242 19.24 -0.27 -28.72
N MET A 243 19.47 -1.32 -27.92
CA MET A 243 19.97 -2.60 -28.43
C MET A 243 18.98 -3.27 -29.39
N SER A 244 17.68 -3.20 -29.09
CA SER A 244 16.64 -3.72 -29.99
C SER A 244 16.58 -2.96 -31.32
N PHE A 245 16.77 -1.64 -31.30
CA PHE A 245 16.79 -0.79 -32.49
C PHE A 245 18.01 -1.06 -33.38
N ILE A 246 19.20 -1.19 -32.78
CA ILE A 246 20.42 -1.57 -33.50
C ILE A 246 20.25 -2.95 -34.15
N ALA A 247 19.70 -3.92 -33.42
CA ALA A 247 19.44 -5.26 -33.96
C ALA A 247 18.43 -5.24 -35.13
N LEU A 248 17.40 -4.39 -35.07
CA LEU A 248 16.45 -4.22 -36.17
C LEU A 248 17.13 -3.63 -37.42
N ILE A 249 17.93 -2.58 -37.24
CA ILE A 249 18.64 -1.93 -38.35
C ILE A 249 19.63 -2.89 -39.00
N THR A 250 20.41 -3.63 -38.21
CA THR A 250 21.36 -4.60 -38.75
C THR A 250 20.64 -5.70 -39.53
N LEU A 251 19.49 -6.18 -39.04
CA LEU A 251 18.65 -7.14 -39.76
C LEU A 251 18.17 -6.57 -41.11
N ILE A 252 17.67 -5.33 -41.12
CA ILE A 252 17.20 -4.67 -42.35
C ILE A 252 18.35 -4.50 -43.36
N ILE A 253 19.53 -4.08 -42.90
CA ILE A 253 20.71 -3.92 -43.75
C ILE A 253 21.12 -5.29 -44.32
N VAL A 254 21.19 -6.33 -43.50
CA VAL A 254 21.53 -7.69 -43.95
C VAL A 254 20.53 -8.18 -44.99
N ILE A 255 19.22 -8.05 -44.75
CA ILE A 255 18.19 -8.44 -45.71
C ILE A 255 18.32 -7.65 -47.02
N SER A 256 18.59 -6.35 -46.93
CA SER A 256 18.76 -5.47 -48.10
C SER A 256 20.00 -5.84 -48.91
N CYS A 257 21.13 -6.08 -48.23
CA CYS A 257 22.38 -6.56 -48.84
C CYS A 257 22.20 -7.94 -49.47
N CYS A 258 21.51 -8.87 -48.81
CA CYS A 258 21.19 -10.18 -49.37
C CYS A 258 20.34 -10.07 -50.64
N ARG A 259 19.31 -9.21 -50.65
CA ARG A 259 18.48 -8.97 -51.85
C ARG A 259 19.28 -8.35 -52.99
N LEU A 260 20.14 -7.37 -52.70
CA LEU A 260 21.01 -6.75 -53.70
C LEU A 260 22.05 -7.74 -54.23
N TYR A 261 22.62 -8.58 -53.37
CA TYR A 261 23.56 -9.63 -53.77
C TYR A 261 22.90 -10.67 -54.68
N ILE A 262 21.71 -11.15 -54.32
CA ILE A 262 20.93 -12.09 -55.17
C ILE A 262 20.61 -11.44 -56.52
N ARG A 263 20.19 -10.17 -56.54
CA ARG A 263 19.91 -9.43 -57.78
C ARG A 263 21.16 -9.26 -58.65
N HIS A 264 22.31 -8.92 -58.05
CA HIS A 264 23.58 -8.82 -58.78
C HIS A 264 24.09 -10.17 -59.26
N ALA A 265 23.85 -11.26 -58.53
CA ALA A 265 24.18 -12.60 -58.96
C ALA A 265 23.30 -13.04 -60.15
N GLN A 266 22.00 -12.68 -60.16
CA GLN A 266 21.11 -12.89 -61.29
C GLN A 266 21.56 -12.10 -62.53
N ILE A 267 21.88 -10.80 -62.37
CA ILE A 267 22.36 -9.97 -63.48
C ILE A 267 23.69 -10.49 -64.04
N ARG A 268 24.62 -10.94 -63.17
CA ARG A 268 25.88 -11.55 -63.63
C ARG A 268 25.65 -12.83 -64.42
N LYS A 269 24.76 -13.71 -63.96
CA LYS A 269 24.37 -14.92 -64.71
C LYS A 269 23.73 -14.59 -66.06
N GLU A 270 22.91 -13.54 -66.15
CA GLU A 270 22.33 -13.09 -67.41
C GLU A 270 23.38 -12.49 -68.37
N GLN A 271 24.38 -11.78 -67.84
CA GLN A 271 25.47 -11.22 -68.64
C GLN A 271 26.42 -12.30 -69.15
N GLU A 272 26.76 -13.29 -68.32
CA GLU A 272 27.56 -14.46 -68.73
C GLU A 272 26.83 -15.28 -69.79
N ALA A 273 25.53 -15.54 -69.63
CA ALA A 273 24.71 -16.21 -70.65
C ALA A 273 24.67 -15.42 -71.98
N LYS A 274 24.59 -14.09 -71.92
CA LYS A 274 24.65 -13.24 -73.13
C LYS A 274 26.02 -13.24 -73.80
N LEU A 275 27.10 -13.27 -73.02
CA LEU A 275 28.48 -13.36 -73.53
C LEU A 275 28.76 -14.71 -74.18
N GLU A 276 28.26 -15.82 -73.61
CA GLU A 276 28.34 -17.14 -74.25
C GLU A 276 27.57 -17.17 -75.58
N THR A 277 26.37 -16.57 -75.64
CA THR A 277 25.62 -16.47 -76.91
C THR A 277 26.24 -15.53 -77.96
N LEU A 278 27.07 -14.57 -77.54
CA LEU A 278 27.80 -13.65 -78.42
C LEU A 278 29.12 -14.26 -78.92
N ALA A 279 29.76 -15.11 -78.12
CA ALA A 279 30.98 -15.82 -78.52
C ALA A 279 30.75 -16.81 -79.69
N ASP A 280 29.53 -17.34 -79.84
CA ASP A 280 29.13 -18.22 -80.93
C ASP A 280 28.54 -17.50 -82.15
N ASN A 281 28.50 -16.16 -82.16
CA ASN A 281 27.95 -15.39 -83.28
C ASN A 281 29.03 -14.57 -84.02
N PRO A 282 29.66 -15.11 -85.08
CA PRO A 282 30.72 -14.42 -85.82
C PRO A 282 30.25 -13.24 -86.70
N ALA A 283 29.00 -12.76 -86.56
CA ALA A 283 28.40 -11.77 -87.47
C ALA A 283 28.27 -10.33 -86.91
N GLN A 284 28.94 -9.96 -85.81
CA GLN A 284 28.96 -8.57 -85.34
C GLN A 284 30.35 -7.94 -85.37
N VAL A 285 30.77 -7.55 -86.58
CA VAL A 285 31.77 -6.49 -86.76
C VAL A 285 31.07 -5.16 -86.41
N PRO A 286 31.55 -4.38 -85.40
CA PRO A 286 30.93 -3.11 -85.08
C PRO A 286 31.26 -2.09 -86.19
N THR A 287 30.23 -1.60 -86.88
CA THR A 287 30.36 -0.42 -87.72
C THR A 287 30.64 0.79 -86.83
N GLN A 288 31.84 1.32 -87.03
CA GLN A 288 32.40 2.54 -86.49
C GLN A 288 31.45 3.73 -86.72
N THR A 289 30.65 4.10 -85.72
CA THR A 289 30.11 5.47 -85.48
C THR A 289 29.15 5.46 -84.29
N GLN A 290 29.66 5.71 -83.09
CA GLN A 290 28.90 6.34 -82.01
C GLN A 290 29.87 6.82 -80.92
N MET A 291 30.71 7.79 -81.29
CA MET A 291 31.23 8.74 -80.30
C MET A 291 30.07 9.68 -79.95
N GLY A 292 29.46 9.44 -78.80
CA GLY A 292 28.36 10.25 -78.27
C GLY A 292 28.58 10.51 -76.79
N LEU A 293 29.53 11.39 -76.48
CA LEU A 293 29.77 11.98 -75.17
C LEU A 293 28.46 12.55 -74.59
N SER A 294 28.00 12.06 -73.44
CA SER A 294 27.03 12.76 -72.62
C SER A 294 27.70 13.24 -71.33
N ARG A 295 27.61 14.57 -71.13
CA ARG A 295 28.21 15.35 -70.05
C ARG A 295 27.43 15.18 -68.74
N ILE A 296 28.18 15.08 -67.65
CA ILE A 296 27.72 15.25 -66.27
C ILE A 296 27.52 16.77 -66.02
N PRO A 297 26.41 17.22 -65.41
CA PRO A 297 26.33 18.58 -64.86
C PRO A 297 26.78 18.58 -63.39
N SER A 298 27.85 19.34 -63.10
CA SER A 298 28.15 19.80 -61.74
C SER A 298 27.42 21.13 -61.51
N CYS A 299 26.66 21.22 -60.41
CA CYS A 299 26.17 22.49 -59.91
C CYS A 299 26.96 22.85 -58.66
N HIS A 300 27.87 23.80 -58.84
CA HIS A 300 28.51 24.57 -57.78
C HIS A 300 27.86 25.96 -57.80
N GLY A 301 27.25 26.36 -56.70
CA GLY A 301 26.67 27.69 -56.50
C GLY A 301 26.99 28.11 -55.07
N SER A 302 28.04 28.90 -54.96
CA SER A 302 28.57 29.51 -53.74
C SER A 302 28.10 30.97 -53.62
N ASN A 303 28.09 31.45 -52.37
CA ASN A 303 28.17 32.85 -51.93
C ASN A 303 26.89 33.69 -52.06
N GLU A 304 26.61 34.68 -51.21
CA GLU A 304 27.15 35.26 -49.97
C GLU A 304 26.08 36.29 -49.59
N SER A 305 25.82 36.51 -48.30
CA SER A 305 25.92 37.84 -47.67
C SER A 305 25.20 37.86 -46.32
N SER A 306 26.04 37.96 -45.31
CA SER A 306 25.89 38.59 -44.01
C SER A 306 25.04 39.87 -43.93
N GLY A 307 24.40 40.05 -42.77
CA GLY A 307 24.29 41.34 -42.07
C GLY A 307 22.96 42.08 -42.21
N GLU A 308 22.19 42.19 -41.12
CA GLU A 308 22.13 43.42 -40.30
C GLU A 308 21.01 43.32 -39.24
N GLU A 309 21.37 43.77 -38.03
CA GLU A 309 20.49 44.08 -36.91
C GLU A 309 19.53 45.23 -37.25
N GLY A 310 18.32 45.18 -36.71
CA GLY A 310 17.32 46.24 -36.86
C GLY A 310 16.29 46.19 -35.74
N SER A 311 16.52 47.04 -34.74
CA SER A 311 15.75 47.30 -33.54
C SER A 311 14.41 48.03 -33.79
N SER A 312 13.48 47.86 -32.84
CA SER A 312 12.44 48.81 -32.38
C SER A 312 11.09 48.94 -33.12
N ALA A 313 10.00 48.64 -32.37
CA ALA A 313 8.77 49.44 -32.14
C ALA A 313 7.72 48.49 -31.50
N GLU A 314 7.30 48.57 -30.22
CA GLU A 314 6.53 49.64 -29.53
C GLU A 314 5.18 49.89 -30.22
N GLU A 315 4.11 49.22 -29.81
CA GLU A 315 3.01 49.62 -28.88
C GLU A 315 1.67 49.48 -29.67
N PRO A 316 0.47 49.48 -29.06
CA PRO A 316 0.10 49.61 -27.64
C PRO A 316 -0.54 48.36 -27.00
#